data_AF-A0A9X5MQT3-F1
#
_entry.id   AF-A0A9X5MQT3-F1
#
_cell.length_a   1.000
_cell.length_b   1.000
_cell.length_c   1.000
_cell.angle_alpha   90.00
_cell.angle_beta   90.00
_cell.angle_gamma   90.00
#
_symmetry.space_group_name_H-M   'P 1'
#
loop_
_entity.id
_entity.type
_entity.pdbx_description
1 polymer ?
#
loop_
_entity_poly.entity_id
_entity_poly.type
_entity_poly.pdbx_seq_one_letter_code
_entity_poly.pdbx_strand_id
1 'polypeptide(L)'
;MKRDNRTKVVHYKRAVFMNCETTLQDVISSIISQNGSASKVSDRREKISSNNSDGSFKVINKNENYETILFGQLILFEQGKSQALMTIDDDLEYYDINSITSEQIKLSSDEKLTEEDAKKIKREFIDSILHFGIFKNHVMIVQSKSLTSKDIENHLNWLIRNFYDGVKEDTVLILQDKPTESTIKIMEKTPVKSIKLGSLPLKAEDTINQSHTPNKLEKVKKIKYMPIGKGGSILKAALGEDIFNDLNLEDSLDDANIQVNLEITYFRKTTKSGQRVLDSLACSMRHIDEEDIQIDLTGGGVIKGGQLKLKGNLSVQYNNGLIDENHLYLVMHKWLLSQVKDGEIE
;
A
#
# COMPACT_ATOMS: atom_id res chain seq x y z
N MET A 1 -4.91 -8.06 33.03
CA MET A 1 -4.75 -7.69 31.61
C MET A 1 -3.32 -8.02 31.19
N LYS A 2 -3.15 -8.82 30.13
CA LYS A 2 -1.83 -9.18 29.64
C LYS A 2 -1.31 -8.01 28.80
N ARG A 3 -0.26 -7.34 29.31
CA ARG A 3 0.48 -6.31 28.60
C ARG A 3 1.78 -6.89 28.09
N ASP A 4 2.07 -6.68 26.82
CA ASP A 4 3.33 -7.10 26.21
C ASP A 4 3.82 -6.05 25.22
N ASN A 5 5.13 -6.00 24.99
CA ASN A 5 5.74 -5.14 23.99
C ASN A 5 6.07 -5.98 22.75
N ARG A 6 5.74 -5.47 21.58
CA ARG A 6 6.09 -6.10 20.30
C ARG A 6 6.77 -5.09 19.39
N THR A 7 7.74 -5.57 18.63
CA THR A 7 8.40 -4.75 17.60
C THR A 7 7.49 -4.64 16.38
N LYS A 8 7.32 -3.42 15.89
CA LYS A 8 6.64 -3.08 14.65
C LYS A 8 7.53 -2.25 13.76
N VAL A 9 7.32 -2.35 12.45
CA VAL A 9 8.01 -1.50 11.49
C VAL A 9 7.09 -0.35 11.12
N VAL A 10 7.59 0.87 11.24
CA VAL A 10 6.97 2.07 10.65
C VAL A 10 7.63 2.33 9.30
N HIS A 11 6.83 2.54 8.28
CA HIS A 11 7.25 2.91 6.95
C HIS A 11 6.92 4.37 6.71
N TYR A 12 7.88 5.14 6.21
CA TYR A 12 7.64 6.50 5.77
C TYR A 12 7.35 6.53 4.28
N LYS A 13 6.36 7.34 3.91
CA LYS A 13 6.04 7.70 2.54
C LYS A 13 5.86 9.20 2.45
N ARG A 14 6.24 9.78 1.30
CA ARG A 14 5.89 11.17 0.94
C ARG A 14 4.67 11.14 0.04
N ALA A 15 3.61 11.82 0.46
CA ALA A 15 2.43 12.05 -0.35
C ALA A 15 2.75 13.06 -1.44
N VAL A 16 2.49 12.67 -2.68
CA VAL A 16 2.60 13.53 -3.85
C VAL A 16 1.23 13.60 -4.50
N PHE A 17 0.69 14.81 -4.52
CA PHE A 17 -0.49 15.17 -5.28
C PHE A 17 -0.05 15.90 -6.54
N MET A 18 -0.40 15.35 -7.70
CA MET A 18 -0.26 16.11 -8.93
C MET A 18 -1.32 17.23 -8.94
N ASN A 19 -0.89 18.48 -9.17
CA ASN A 19 -1.80 19.62 -9.37
C ASN A 19 -2.69 19.99 -8.16
N CYS A 20 -2.25 19.72 -6.93
CA CYS A 20 -2.93 20.15 -5.71
C CYS A 20 -1.97 20.90 -4.78
N GLU A 21 -2.35 22.12 -4.35
CA GLU A 21 -1.53 22.94 -3.45
C GLU A 21 -1.78 22.64 -1.97
N THR A 22 -2.88 21.95 -1.66
CA THR A 22 -3.23 21.55 -0.29
C THR A 22 -2.46 20.31 0.14
N THR A 23 -2.17 20.21 1.44
CA THR A 23 -1.46 19.04 1.97
C THR A 23 -2.39 17.83 2.11
N LEU A 24 -1.84 16.62 2.09
CA LEU A 24 -2.61 15.40 2.35
C LEU A 24 -3.39 15.50 3.66
N GLN A 25 -2.75 16.02 4.71
CA GLN A 25 -3.36 16.18 6.02
C GLN A 25 -4.62 17.06 5.95
N ASP A 26 -4.56 18.19 5.26
CA ASP A 26 -5.69 19.11 5.13
C ASP A 26 -6.84 18.46 4.33
N VAL A 27 -6.50 17.82 3.22
CA VAL A 27 -7.47 17.11 2.37
C VAL A 27 -8.19 16.04 3.17
N ILE A 28 -7.46 15.14 3.84
CA ILE A 28 -8.07 14.05 4.61
C ILE A 28 -8.84 14.59 5.81
N SER A 29 -8.32 15.60 6.52
CA SER A 29 -9.03 16.24 7.63
C SER A 29 -10.36 16.86 7.19
N SER A 30 -10.42 17.46 5.99
CA SER A 30 -11.66 18.00 5.43
C SER A 30 -12.71 16.93 5.12
N ILE A 31 -12.29 15.68 4.90
CA ILE A 31 -13.19 14.56 4.61
C ILE A 31 -13.69 13.89 5.90
N ILE A 32 -12.80 13.57 6.84
CA ILE A 32 -13.11 12.66 7.97
C ILE A 32 -13.36 13.34 9.31
N SER A 33 -13.16 14.66 9.41
CA SER A 33 -13.46 15.42 10.63
C SER A 33 -14.96 15.50 10.90
N GLN A 34 -15.35 16.00 12.09
CA GLN A 34 -16.74 16.05 12.53
C GLN A 34 -17.69 16.76 11.55
N ASN A 35 -17.19 17.77 10.83
CA ASN A 35 -17.95 18.52 9.82
C ASN A 35 -17.52 18.19 8.39
N GLY A 36 -16.76 17.12 8.21
CA GLY A 36 -16.28 16.70 6.90
C GLY A 36 -17.34 16.01 6.06
N SER A 37 -17.06 15.91 4.76
CA SER A 37 -17.95 15.30 3.76
C SER A 37 -18.23 13.82 3.98
N ALA A 38 -17.36 13.10 4.71
CA ALA A 38 -17.55 11.72 5.14
C ALA A 38 -17.28 11.55 6.63
N SER A 39 -17.89 12.41 7.45
CA SER A 39 -17.72 12.45 8.92
C SER A 39 -18.19 11.18 9.63
N LYS A 40 -19.19 10.46 9.10
CA LYS A 40 -19.64 9.17 9.65
C LYS A 40 -18.87 8.01 9.03
N VAL A 41 -18.52 7.02 9.86
CA VAL A 41 -17.78 5.81 9.45
C VAL A 41 -18.50 5.06 8.33
N SER A 42 -19.84 5.08 8.34
CA SER A 42 -20.68 4.46 7.30
C SER A 42 -20.43 5.01 5.90
N ASP A 43 -20.14 6.30 5.80
CA ASP A 43 -20.08 7.03 4.53
C ASP A 43 -18.74 6.75 3.84
N ARG A 44 -17.68 6.59 4.63
CA ARG A 44 -16.31 6.30 4.18
C ARG A 44 -15.97 4.80 4.17
N ARG A 45 -16.99 3.93 4.03
CA ARG A 45 -16.83 2.48 3.95
C ARG A 45 -16.74 2.03 2.49
N GLU A 46 -15.53 1.74 2.04
CA GLU A 46 -15.25 1.27 0.68
C GLU A 46 -15.56 -0.22 0.55
N LYS A 47 -16.37 -0.61 -0.46
CA LYS A 47 -16.60 -2.02 -0.82
C LYS A 47 -15.52 -2.49 -1.80
N ILE A 48 -14.87 -3.61 -1.50
CA ILE A 48 -13.71 -4.11 -2.28
C ILE A 48 -14.13 -5.15 -3.32
N SER A 49 -15.17 -5.96 -3.06
CA SER A 49 -15.67 -6.96 -4.00
C SER A 49 -16.93 -6.46 -4.71
N SER A 50 -16.97 -6.60 -6.04
CA SER A 50 -18.06 -6.10 -6.88
C SER A 50 -19.21 -7.10 -7.08
N ASN A 51 -19.02 -8.40 -6.77
CA ASN A 51 -19.88 -9.44 -7.33
C ASN A 51 -20.79 -10.20 -6.34
N ASN A 52 -20.63 -10.07 -5.02
CA ASN A 52 -21.51 -10.74 -4.04
C ASN A 52 -22.10 -9.76 -3.00
N SER A 53 -23.23 -10.16 -2.40
CA SER A 53 -23.89 -9.47 -1.28
C SER A 53 -23.02 -9.44 -0.02
N ASP A 54 -22.18 -10.45 0.16
CA ASP A 54 -21.16 -10.53 1.21
C ASP A 54 -19.87 -9.87 0.69
N GLY A 55 -19.62 -8.65 1.14
CA GLY A 55 -18.49 -7.83 0.70
C GLY A 55 -17.39 -7.75 1.75
N SER A 56 -16.14 -7.77 1.31
CA SER A 56 -15.02 -7.25 2.09
C SER A 56 -15.03 -5.72 2.02
N PHE A 57 -14.83 -5.07 3.16
CA PHE A 57 -14.89 -3.62 3.30
C PHE A 57 -13.58 -3.06 3.87
N LYS A 58 -13.15 -1.92 3.34
CA LYS A 58 -12.08 -1.09 3.90
C LYS A 58 -12.68 0.19 4.47
N VAL A 59 -12.25 0.59 5.66
CA VAL A 59 -12.75 1.82 6.29
C VAL A 59 -11.72 2.49 7.18
N ILE A 60 -11.60 3.82 7.11
CA ILE A 60 -10.95 4.59 8.17
C ILE A 60 -11.88 4.65 9.37
N ASN A 61 -11.65 3.82 10.38
CA ASN A 61 -12.58 3.68 11.50
C ASN A 61 -12.45 4.81 12.52
N LYS A 62 -11.24 5.04 13.02
CA LYS A 62 -10.92 6.11 13.97
C LYS A 62 -9.91 7.06 13.35
N ASN A 63 -10.04 8.33 13.70
CA ASN A 63 -9.04 9.34 13.49
C ASN A 63 -8.92 10.22 14.75
N GLU A 64 -7.73 10.76 14.97
CA GLU A 64 -7.43 11.61 16.11
C GLU A 64 -6.25 12.51 15.76
N ASN A 65 -6.32 13.79 16.17
CA ASN A 65 -5.15 14.67 16.12
C ASN A 65 -4.37 14.53 17.42
N TYR A 66 -3.12 14.09 17.32
CA TYR A 66 -2.19 14.10 18.43
C TYR A 66 -1.03 15.03 18.07
N GLU A 67 -0.83 16.07 18.87
CA GLU A 67 0.03 17.22 18.53
C GLU A 67 -0.39 17.82 17.17
N THR A 68 0.51 17.83 16.19
CA THR A 68 0.26 18.35 14.83
C THR A 68 -0.02 17.24 13.81
N ILE A 69 -0.14 15.99 14.23
CA ILE A 69 -0.24 14.83 13.33
C ILE A 69 -1.65 14.25 13.39
N LEU A 70 -2.25 14.05 12.21
CA LEU A 70 -3.49 13.31 12.07
C LEU A 70 -3.18 11.81 12.09
N PHE A 71 -3.56 11.12 13.14
CA PHE A 71 -3.49 9.67 13.23
C PHE A 71 -4.81 9.01 12.86
N GLY A 72 -4.74 7.77 12.37
CA GLY A 72 -5.93 6.98 12.11
C GLY A 72 -5.66 5.49 11.99
N GLN A 73 -6.76 4.76 11.86
CA GLN A 73 -6.75 3.32 11.61
C GLN A 73 -7.55 2.98 10.35
N LEU A 74 -6.96 2.18 9.48
CA LEU A 74 -7.63 1.54 8.36
C LEU A 74 -7.95 0.09 8.76
N ILE A 75 -9.23 -0.26 8.70
CA ILE A 75 -9.72 -1.60 9.04
C ILE A 75 -10.15 -2.31 7.76
N LEU A 76 -9.81 -3.60 7.68
CA LEU A 76 -10.35 -4.56 6.73
C LEU A 76 -11.21 -5.56 7.49
N PHE A 77 -12.43 -5.78 7.01
CA PHE A 77 -13.32 -6.80 7.55
C PHE A 77 -14.25 -7.32 6.45
N GLU A 78 -14.80 -8.51 6.66
CA GLU A 78 -15.84 -9.10 5.81
C GLU A 78 -17.14 -9.17 6.59
N GLN A 79 -18.21 -8.71 5.94
CA GLN A 79 -19.52 -8.70 6.57
C GLN A 79 -20.07 -10.12 6.70
N GLY A 80 -20.51 -10.50 7.90
CA GLY A 80 -21.12 -11.80 8.17
C GLY A 80 -20.13 -12.98 8.19
N LYS A 81 -18.83 -12.71 8.19
CA LYS A 81 -17.80 -13.75 8.21
C LYS A 81 -17.89 -14.57 9.50
N SER A 82 -17.72 -15.88 9.39
CA SER A 82 -17.51 -16.77 10.54
C SER A 82 -16.02 -16.99 10.79
N GLN A 83 -15.65 -17.27 12.04
CA GLN A 83 -14.29 -17.70 12.40
C GLN A 83 -14.28 -19.13 12.90
N ALA A 84 -13.22 -19.87 12.57
CA ALA A 84 -12.99 -21.19 13.15
C ALA A 84 -12.56 -21.06 14.63
N LEU A 85 -13.15 -21.87 15.49
CA LEU A 85 -12.87 -21.95 16.92
C LEU A 85 -12.50 -23.39 17.27
N MET A 86 -11.28 -23.58 17.74
CA MET A 86 -10.79 -24.89 18.20
C MET A 86 -10.94 -25.00 19.71
N THR A 87 -11.52 -26.10 20.18
CA THR A 87 -11.60 -26.44 21.61
C THR A 87 -10.41 -27.31 21.96
N ILE A 88 -9.57 -26.85 22.89
CA ILE A 88 -8.40 -27.58 23.36
C ILE A 88 -8.80 -28.36 24.60
N ASP A 89 -8.67 -29.67 24.52
CA ASP A 89 -8.83 -30.62 25.61
C ASP A 89 -7.72 -31.67 25.47
N ASP A 90 -6.84 -31.75 26.47
CA ASP A 90 -5.62 -32.57 26.44
C ASP A 90 -5.92 -34.08 26.50
N ASP A 91 -7.16 -34.46 26.83
CA ASP A 91 -7.61 -35.84 26.95
C ASP A 91 -8.21 -36.40 25.64
N LEU A 92 -8.32 -35.58 24.58
CA LEU A 92 -8.88 -35.98 23.29
C LEU A 92 -7.81 -36.39 22.27
N GLU A 93 -8.12 -37.37 21.40
CA GLU A 93 -7.23 -37.80 20.31
C GLU A 93 -7.08 -36.74 19.20
N TYR A 94 -8.05 -35.82 19.10
CA TYR A 94 -8.06 -34.70 18.17
C TYR A 94 -8.90 -33.55 18.75
N TYR A 95 -8.59 -32.31 18.36
CA TYR A 95 -9.34 -31.14 18.79
C TYR A 95 -10.59 -30.92 17.94
N ASP A 96 -11.70 -30.60 18.60
CA ASP A 96 -12.93 -30.18 17.93
C ASP A 96 -12.78 -28.76 17.35
N ILE A 97 -13.14 -28.61 16.07
CA ILE A 97 -13.12 -27.34 15.35
C ILE A 97 -14.56 -26.99 14.94
N ASN A 98 -15.08 -25.91 15.51
CA ASN A 98 -16.40 -25.36 15.20
C ASN A 98 -16.27 -23.99 14.50
N SER A 99 -17.37 -23.45 14.00
CA SER A 99 -17.43 -22.06 13.53
C SER A 99 -18.25 -21.19 14.49
N ILE A 100 -17.78 -19.97 14.71
CA ILE A 100 -18.51 -18.94 15.45
C ILE A 100 -18.87 -17.81 14.48
N THR A 101 -20.14 -17.40 14.49
CA THR A 101 -20.62 -16.24 13.74
C THR A 101 -20.64 -15.00 14.63
N SER A 102 -20.58 -13.82 14.02
CA SER A 102 -20.57 -12.57 14.78
C SER A 102 -21.85 -12.33 15.58
N GLU A 103 -22.97 -12.90 15.15
CA GLU A 103 -24.28 -12.89 15.84
C GLU A 103 -24.28 -13.69 17.15
N GLN A 104 -23.41 -14.70 17.26
CA GLN A 104 -23.29 -15.54 18.46
C GLN A 104 -22.43 -14.91 19.55
N ILE A 105 -21.67 -13.85 19.23
CA ILE A 105 -20.84 -13.15 20.21
C ILE A 105 -21.75 -12.38 21.16
N LYS A 106 -21.54 -12.55 22.48
CA LYS A 106 -22.11 -11.72 23.54
C LYS A 106 -20.99 -11.06 24.33
N LEU A 107 -21.04 -9.74 24.47
CA LEU A 107 -20.09 -8.98 25.27
C LEU A 107 -20.73 -8.60 26.60
N SER A 108 -19.94 -8.48 27.66
CA SER A 108 -20.43 -8.07 28.99
C SER A 108 -21.11 -6.69 29.00
N SER A 109 -20.81 -5.84 28.01
CA SER A 109 -21.49 -4.56 27.80
C SER A 109 -22.97 -4.71 27.42
N ASP A 110 -23.37 -5.89 26.94
CA ASP A 110 -24.70 -6.10 26.36
C ASP A 110 -25.80 -6.25 27.41
N GLU A 111 -25.41 -6.60 28.62
CA GLU A 111 -26.32 -6.75 29.77
C GLU A 111 -27.03 -5.42 30.11
N LYS A 112 -26.52 -4.29 29.61
CA LYS A 112 -27.05 -2.94 29.86
C LYS A 112 -27.84 -2.37 28.69
N LEU A 113 -27.93 -3.08 27.56
CA LEU A 113 -28.60 -2.58 26.36
C LEU A 113 -30.12 -2.83 26.44
N THR A 114 -30.89 -1.86 25.93
CA THR A 114 -32.32 -2.09 25.69
C THR A 114 -32.50 -3.05 24.50
N GLU A 115 -33.66 -3.71 24.41
CA GLU A 115 -33.96 -4.61 23.28
C GLU A 115 -33.91 -3.90 21.91
N GLU A 116 -34.24 -2.60 21.86
CA GLU A 116 -34.17 -1.82 20.62
C GLU A 116 -32.72 -1.48 20.23
N ASP A 117 -31.85 -1.21 21.20
CA ASP A 117 -30.44 -0.90 20.95
C ASP A 117 -29.67 -2.15 20.53
N ALA A 118 -30.00 -3.30 21.14
CA ALA A 118 -29.42 -4.60 20.78
C ALA A 118 -29.64 -4.94 19.30
N LYS A 119 -30.79 -4.57 18.71
CA LYS A 119 -31.10 -4.79 17.28
C LYS A 119 -30.29 -3.91 16.32
N LYS A 120 -29.77 -2.77 16.79
CA LYS A 120 -28.98 -1.84 15.96
C LYS A 120 -27.49 -2.17 15.96
N ILE A 121 -27.02 -2.91 16.97
CA ILE A 121 -25.62 -3.26 17.12
C ILE A 121 -25.31 -4.44 16.22
N LYS A 122 -24.42 -4.21 15.26
CA LYS A 122 -23.86 -5.26 14.40
C LYS A 122 -22.43 -5.51 14.81
N ARG A 123 -22.06 -6.79 14.88
CA ARG A 123 -20.70 -7.23 15.19
C ARG A 123 -20.10 -7.82 13.94
N GLU A 124 -18.81 -7.56 13.76
CA GLU A 124 -18.04 -8.15 12.68
C GLU A 124 -16.67 -8.52 13.22
N PHE A 125 -16.12 -9.62 12.72
CA PHE A 125 -14.74 -9.94 12.97
C PHE A 125 -13.84 -9.06 12.10
N ILE A 126 -12.84 -8.45 12.73
CA ILE A 126 -11.85 -7.66 12.01
C ILE A 126 -10.79 -8.61 11.44
N ASP A 127 -10.56 -8.53 10.13
CA ASP A 127 -9.50 -9.30 9.47
C ASP A 127 -8.13 -8.66 9.70
N SER A 128 -8.06 -7.31 9.62
CA SER A 128 -6.79 -6.61 9.78
C SER A 128 -6.94 -5.14 10.13
N ILE A 129 -5.94 -4.59 10.83
CA ILE A 129 -5.85 -3.17 11.19
C ILE A 129 -4.48 -2.62 10.81
N LEU A 130 -4.45 -1.61 9.95
CA LEU A 130 -3.27 -0.80 9.66
C LEU A 130 -3.41 0.54 10.38
N HIS A 131 -2.34 1.02 10.98
CA HIS A 131 -2.30 2.34 11.63
C HIS A 131 -1.47 3.30 10.79
N PHE A 132 -1.88 4.56 10.74
CA PHE A 132 -1.16 5.57 9.99
C PHE A 132 -1.15 6.92 10.72
N GLY A 133 -0.17 7.75 10.39
CA GLY A 133 -0.11 9.15 10.80
C GLY A 133 0.25 10.04 9.62
N ILE A 134 -0.40 11.19 9.49
CA ILE A 134 -0.22 12.16 8.40
C ILE A 134 0.16 13.50 9.01
N PHE A 135 1.34 13.98 8.65
CA PHE A 135 1.81 15.32 8.96
C PHE A 135 2.11 16.06 7.67
N LYS A 136 1.31 17.05 7.30
CA LYS A 136 1.33 17.69 5.97
C LYS A 136 1.27 16.62 4.86
N ASN A 137 2.39 16.38 4.18
CA ASN A 137 2.56 15.37 3.12
C ASN A 137 3.43 14.17 3.56
N HIS A 138 3.76 14.07 4.84
CA HIS A 138 4.55 12.99 5.41
C HIS A 138 3.61 11.95 6.01
N VAL A 139 3.72 10.71 5.53
CA VAL A 139 2.85 9.62 5.94
C VAL A 139 3.68 8.54 6.61
N MET A 140 3.30 8.21 7.83
CA MET A 140 3.84 7.07 8.57
C MET A 140 2.82 5.94 8.52
N ILE A 141 3.27 4.72 8.24
CA ILE A 141 2.42 3.56 8.05
C ILE A 141 2.96 2.40 8.89
N VAL A 142 2.15 1.89 9.81
CA VAL A 142 2.40 0.62 10.50
C VAL A 142 1.48 -0.43 9.90
N GLN A 143 2.05 -1.22 9.01
CA GLN A 143 1.35 -2.21 8.21
C GLN A 143 0.90 -3.41 9.04
N SER A 144 -0.05 -4.14 8.48
CA SER A 144 -0.48 -5.46 8.97
C SER A 144 -0.29 -6.49 7.87
N LYS A 145 -0.54 -7.77 8.17
CA LYS A 145 -0.32 -8.84 7.18
C LYS A 145 -1.19 -8.65 5.92
N SER A 146 -2.42 -8.16 6.09
CA SER A 146 -3.40 -8.05 5.00
C SER A 146 -3.66 -6.61 4.54
N LEU A 147 -3.09 -5.62 5.22
CA LEU A 147 -3.15 -4.22 4.80
C LEU A 147 -1.75 -3.61 4.75
N THR A 148 -1.38 -3.19 3.55
CA THR A 148 -0.07 -2.67 3.18
C THR A 148 -0.13 -1.19 2.82
N SER A 149 1.02 -0.59 2.49
CA SER A 149 1.06 0.78 1.95
C SER A 149 0.24 0.96 0.66
N LYS A 150 0.08 -0.10 -0.14
CA LYS A 150 -0.76 -0.09 -1.35
C LYS A 150 -2.24 0.08 -1.00
N ASP A 151 -2.69 -0.62 0.05
CA ASP A 151 -4.10 -0.64 0.42
C ASP A 151 -4.57 0.70 0.96
N ILE A 152 -3.73 1.36 1.78
CA ILE A 152 -4.00 2.72 2.25
C ILE A 152 -3.87 3.74 1.12
N GLU A 153 -2.89 3.64 0.21
CA GLU A 153 -2.80 4.53 -0.97
C GLU A 153 -4.08 4.45 -1.81
N ASN A 154 -4.57 3.24 -2.08
CA ASN A 154 -5.81 3.01 -2.83
C ASN A 154 -7.03 3.56 -2.10
N HIS A 155 -7.14 3.30 -0.79
CA HIS A 155 -8.28 3.77 0.01
C HIS A 155 -8.31 5.31 0.12
N LEU A 156 -7.15 5.96 0.32
CA LEU A 156 -7.06 7.41 0.33
C LEU A 156 -7.44 8.01 -1.03
N ASN A 157 -6.96 7.43 -2.14
CA ASN A 157 -7.40 7.84 -3.48
C ASN A 157 -8.91 7.70 -3.65
N TRP A 158 -9.51 6.59 -3.20
CA TRP A 158 -10.96 6.41 -3.23
C TRP A 158 -11.68 7.49 -2.41
N LEU A 159 -11.23 7.77 -1.18
CA LEU A 159 -11.82 8.82 -0.34
C LEU A 159 -11.77 10.19 -1.00
N ILE A 160 -10.58 10.56 -1.47
CA ILE A 160 -10.34 11.87 -2.08
C ILE A 160 -11.23 12.03 -3.32
N ARG A 161 -11.31 11.03 -4.18
CA ARG A 161 -12.14 11.07 -5.40
C ARG A 161 -13.64 11.18 -5.13
N ASN A 162 -14.13 10.59 -4.04
CA ASN A 162 -15.57 10.54 -3.75
C ASN A 162 -16.04 11.68 -2.84
N PHE A 163 -15.14 12.29 -2.06
CA PHE A 163 -15.53 13.18 -0.97
C PHE A 163 -14.77 14.52 -0.93
N TYR A 164 -13.79 14.75 -1.80
CA TYR A 164 -13.06 16.01 -1.83
C TYR A 164 -13.29 16.77 -3.14
N ASP A 165 -13.94 17.93 -3.04
CA ASP A 165 -14.34 18.74 -4.20
C ASP A 165 -13.17 19.49 -4.86
N GLY A 166 -12.02 19.62 -4.19
CA GLY A 166 -10.87 20.40 -4.67
C GLY A 166 -9.95 19.65 -5.66
N VAL A 167 -10.35 18.48 -6.14
CA VAL A 167 -9.53 17.60 -6.99
C VAL A 167 -9.98 17.66 -8.45
N LYS A 168 -9.02 17.93 -9.35
CA LYS A 168 -9.22 17.83 -10.81
C LYS A 168 -9.28 16.36 -11.23
N GLU A 169 -9.99 16.03 -12.31
CA GLU A 169 -10.22 14.64 -12.77
C GLU A 169 -8.94 13.77 -12.88
N ASP A 170 -7.79 14.39 -13.21
CA ASP A 170 -6.51 13.68 -13.36
C ASP A 170 -5.66 13.59 -12.08
N THR A 171 -6.17 14.05 -10.94
CA THR A 171 -5.39 14.05 -9.69
C THR A 171 -5.31 12.65 -9.11
N VAL A 172 -4.08 12.17 -8.92
CA VAL A 172 -3.78 10.89 -8.26
C VAL A 172 -2.85 11.15 -7.09
N LEU A 173 -3.20 10.61 -5.93
CA LEU A 173 -2.32 10.56 -4.78
C LEU A 173 -1.34 9.40 -4.95
N ILE A 174 -0.05 9.70 -4.82
CA ILE A 174 1.02 8.71 -4.80
C ILE A 174 1.74 8.79 -3.45
N LEU A 175 1.91 7.66 -2.78
CA LEU A 175 2.70 7.53 -1.55
C LEU A 175 4.12 7.05 -1.91
N GLN A 176 4.99 7.99 -2.27
CA GLN A 176 6.35 7.68 -2.72
C GLN A 176 7.24 7.22 -1.57
N ASP A 177 8.10 6.23 -1.83
CA ASP A 177 9.20 5.92 -0.92
C ASP A 177 10.24 7.05 -0.89
N LYS A 178 10.98 7.14 0.21
CA LYS A 178 12.17 8.00 0.30
C LYS A 178 13.38 7.12 0.65
N PRO A 179 14.46 7.14 -0.15
CA PRO A 179 15.74 6.57 0.25
C PRO A 179 16.34 7.32 1.43
N THR A 180 17.16 6.66 2.25
CA THR A 180 17.88 7.35 3.33
C THR A 180 18.86 8.39 2.78
N GLU A 181 19.16 9.45 3.53
CA GLU A 181 20.13 10.47 3.12
C GLU A 181 21.52 9.88 2.84
N SER A 182 21.89 8.83 3.58
CA SER A 182 23.11 8.08 3.31
C SER A 182 23.10 7.41 1.93
N THR A 183 21.97 6.82 1.53
CA THR A 183 21.76 6.22 0.22
C THR A 183 21.79 7.28 -0.89
N ILE A 184 21.13 8.42 -0.67
CA ILE A 184 21.12 9.54 -1.62
C ILE A 184 22.55 10.03 -1.88
N LYS A 185 23.34 10.26 -0.83
CA LYS A 185 24.75 10.69 -0.94
C LYS A 185 25.62 9.70 -1.72
N ILE A 186 25.39 8.39 -1.57
CA ILE A 186 26.13 7.36 -2.32
C ILE A 186 25.77 7.43 -3.81
N MET A 187 24.48 7.56 -4.14
CA MET A 187 23.98 7.59 -5.51
C MET A 187 24.30 8.89 -6.26
N GLU A 188 24.42 10.02 -5.55
CA GLU A 188 24.88 11.28 -6.13
C GLU A 188 26.37 11.24 -6.51
N LYS A 189 27.18 10.53 -5.72
CA LYS A 189 28.63 10.42 -5.93
C LYS A 189 28.98 9.32 -6.94
N THR A 190 28.13 8.30 -7.05
CA THR A 190 28.45 7.07 -7.79
C THR A 190 27.36 6.79 -8.83
N PRO A 191 27.68 6.84 -10.13
CA PRO A 191 26.73 6.48 -11.17
C PRO A 191 26.18 5.06 -10.98
N VAL A 192 24.88 4.91 -11.21
CA VAL A 192 24.21 3.60 -11.25
C VAL A 192 24.70 2.83 -12.47
N LYS A 193 25.15 1.59 -12.26
CA LYS A 193 25.58 0.68 -13.32
C LYS A 193 24.37 -0.10 -13.84
N SER A 194 23.69 -0.82 -12.95
CA SER A 194 22.46 -1.53 -13.30
C SER A 194 21.47 -1.60 -12.15
N ILE A 195 20.19 -1.77 -12.47
CA ILE A 195 19.10 -1.99 -11.51
C ILE A 195 18.52 -3.36 -11.82
N LYS A 196 18.51 -4.23 -10.82
CA LYS A 196 17.92 -5.56 -10.87
C LYS A 196 16.60 -5.56 -10.14
N LEU A 197 15.56 -5.94 -10.86
CA LEU A 197 14.23 -6.17 -10.37
C LEU A 197 13.96 -7.68 -10.41
N GLY A 198 13.61 -8.25 -9.25
CA GLY A 198 13.06 -9.59 -9.14
C GLY A 198 11.76 -9.74 -9.91
N SER A 199 11.28 -10.97 -10.03
CA SER A 199 10.19 -11.39 -10.91
C SER A 199 8.98 -10.46 -10.87
N LEU A 200 8.81 -9.62 -11.90
CA LEU A 200 7.61 -8.82 -12.06
C LEU A 200 6.58 -9.62 -12.88
N PRO A 201 5.38 -9.91 -12.35
CA PRO A 201 4.35 -10.57 -13.14
C PRO A 201 3.85 -9.62 -14.23
N LEU A 202 4.02 -10.00 -15.49
CA LEU A 202 3.36 -9.36 -16.62
C LEU A 202 2.00 -10.03 -16.86
N LYS A 203 0.97 -9.23 -17.18
CA LYS A 203 -0.29 -9.76 -17.71
C LYS A 203 -0.36 -9.41 -19.20
N ALA A 204 -0.67 -10.40 -20.03
CA ALA A 204 -1.05 -10.19 -21.43
C ALA A 204 -2.54 -9.81 -21.50
N GLU A 205 -2.93 -8.98 -22.47
CA GLU A 205 -4.33 -8.85 -22.87
C GLU A 205 -4.59 -9.68 -24.12
N ASP A 206 -5.69 -10.43 -24.10
CA ASP A 206 -6.32 -10.96 -25.32
C ASP A 206 -7.24 -9.88 -25.89
N THR A 207 -6.86 -9.29 -27.02
CA THR A 207 -7.80 -8.49 -27.81
C THR A 207 -8.58 -9.40 -28.75
N ILE A 208 -9.80 -9.79 -28.37
CA ILE A 208 -10.76 -10.44 -29.28
C ILE A 208 -11.81 -9.43 -29.73
N ASN A 209 -11.83 -9.11 -31.03
CA ASN A 209 -12.96 -9.35 -31.94
C ASN A 209 -12.91 -8.41 -33.15
N GLN A 210 -12.74 -8.98 -34.34
CA GLN A 210 -13.60 -8.64 -35.47
C GLN A 210 -13.71 -9.86 -36.40
N SER A 211 -14.95 -10.28 -36.57
CA SER A 211 -15.48 -11.24 -37.52
C SER A 211 -15.02 -10.96 -38.95
N HIS A 212 -14.61 -11.99 -39.70
CA HIS A 212 -15.05 -12.30 -41.07
C HIS A 212 -14.49 -13.67 -41.53
N THR A 213 -15.21 -14.25 -42.49
CA THR A 213 -15.21 -15.62 -43.05
C THR A 213 -13.87 -16.15 -43.58
N PRO A 214 -13.73 -17.49 -43.72
CA PRO A 214 -12.44 -18.12 -43.99
C PRO A 214 -12.13 -18.12 -45.49
N ASN A 215 -11.02 -17.52 -45.90
CA ASN A 215 -10.30 -17.96 -47.09
C ASN A 215 -8.79 -17.69 -47.01
N LYS A 216 -8.07 -18.81 -47.14
CA LYS A 216 -6.65 -19.09 -47.41
C LYS A 216 -5.57 -17.98 -47.43
N LEU A 217 -4.51 -18.36 -46.72
CA LEU A 217 -3.06 -18.17 -46.95
C LEU A 217 -2.41 -16.82 -46.58
N GLU A 218 -1.34 -16.98 -45.77
CA GLU A 218 -0.24 -16.05 -45.49
C GLU A 218 -0.55 -14.74 -44.74
N LYS A 219 -0.25 -14.76 -43.44
CA LYS A 219 0.85 -14.00 -42.82
C LYS A 219 0.85 -14.30 -41.33
N VAL A 220 2.02 -14.64 -40.79
CA VAL A 220 2.27 -14.70 -39.34
C VAL A 220 1.70 -13.42 -38.73
N LYS A 221 0.69 -13.56 -37.87
CA LYS A 221 0.13 -12.44 -37.12
C LYS A 221 1.27 -11.93 -36.22
N LYS A 222 1.85 -10.79 -36.57
CA LYS A 222 2.70 -10.04 -35.64
C LYS A 222 1.80 -9.57 -34.50
N ILE A 223 1.87 -10.27 -33.37
CA ILE A 223 1.21 -9.86 -32.12
C ILE A 223 2.10 -8.79 -31.50
N LYS A 224 1.57 -7.58 -31.35
CA LYS A 224 2.28 -6.46 -30.73
C LYS A 224 2.16 -6.60 -29.21
N TYR A 225 3.19 -7.14 -28.56
CA TYR A 225 3.24 -7.24 -27.10
C TYR A 225 3.70 -5.91 -26.49
N MET A 226 2.78 -5.14 -25.90
CA MET A 226 3.14 -4.06 -24.99
C MET A 226 3.06 -4.56 -23.54
N PRO A 227 4.11 -4.39 -22.72
CA PRO A 227 4.04 -4.76 -21.32
C PRO A 227 3.05 -3.83 -20.60
N ILE A 228 1.92 -4.36 -20.13
CA ILE A 228 0.95 -3.63 -19.29
C ILE A 228 0.98 -4.23 -17.88
N GLY A 229 0.77 -3.38 -16.86
CA GLY A 229 0.88 -3.72 -15.44
C GLY A 229 2.02 -2.98 -14.75
N LYS A 230 2.34 -3.34 -13.49
CA LYS A 230 3.38 -2.66 -12.70
C LYS A 230 4.73 -2.59 -13.46
N GLY A 231 5.14 -3.68 -14.12
CA GLY A 231 6.35 -3.73 -14.94
C GLY A 231 6.34 -2.79 -16.15
N GLY A 232 5.19 -2.69 -16.84
CA GLY A 232 4.99 -1.75 -17.95
C GLY A 232 5.07 -0.29 -17.54
N SER A 233 4.44 0.06 -16.41
CA SER A 233 4.51 1.43 -15.87
C SER A 233 5.92 1.83 -15.42
N ILE A 234 6.70 0.88 -14.87
CA ILE A 234 8.11 1.09 -14.49
C ILE A 234 8.97 1.33 -15.74
N LEU A 235 8.78 0.50 -16.78
CA LEU A 235 9.48 0.65 -18.06
C LEU A 235 9.16 1.99 -18.74
N LYS A 236 7.88 2.39 -18.77
CA LYS A 236 7.44 3.67 -19.31
C LYS A 236 8.04 4.86 -18.57
N ALA A 237 8.07 4.81 -17.23
CA ALA A 237 8.66 5.86 -16.40
C ALA A 237 10.19 5.93 -16.50
N ALA A 238 10.87 4.80 -16.72
CA ALA A 238 12.32 4.74 -16.83
C ALA A 238 12.85 5.14 -18.22
N LEU A 239 12.15 4.74 -19.29
CA LEU A 239 12.61 4.90 -20.66
C LEU A 239 12.04 6.13 -21.38
N GLY A 240 10.96 6.72 -20.85
CA GLY A 240 10.22 7.80 -21.53
C GLY A 240 9.21 7.25 -22.54
N GLU A 241 8.19 8.04 -22.86
CA GLU A 241 7.06 7.57 -23.71
C GLU A 241 7.51 7.16 -25.11
N ASP A 242 8.46 7.89 -25.71
CA ASP A 242 8.93 7.63 -27.07
C ASP A 242 9.63 6.28 -27.21
N ILE A 243 10.52 5.95 -26.26
CA ILE A 243 11.29 4.70 -26.27
C ILE A 243 10.40 3.52 -25.85
N PHE A 244 9.48 3.73 -24.91
CA PHE A 244 8.53 2.71 -24.48
C PHE A 244 7.57 2.29 -25.60
N ASN A 245 7.12 3.25 -26.41
CA ASN A 245 6.25 2.99 -27.56
C ASN A 245 6.99 2.27 -28.72
N ASP A 246 8.31 2.41 -28.78
CA ASP A 246 9.19 1.76 -29.77
C ASP A 246 9.71 0.37 -29.35
N LEU A 247 9.45 -0.07 -28.11
CA LEU A 247 9.77 -1.43 -27.66
C LEU A 247 8.85 -2.45 -28.33
N ASN A 248 9.21 -2.89 -29.54
CA ASN A 248 8.66 -4.09 -30.15
C ASN A 248 9.39 -5.32 -29.56
N LEU A 249 8.76 -6.00 -28.60
CA LEU A 249 9.17 -7.36 -28.22
C LEU A 249 8.74 -8.31 -29.36
N GLU A 250 9.63 -8.56 -30.32
CA GLU A 250 9.43 -9.59 -31.34
C GLU A 250 9.85 -10.98 -30.81
N ASP A 251 8.88 -11.88 -30.90
CA ASP A 251 8.92 -13.36 -30.99
C ASP A 251 9.07 -14.29 -29.76
N SER A 252 8.14 -15.27 -29.80
CA SER A 252 7.98 -16.58 -29.15
C SER A 252 7.90 -16.65 -27.62
N LEU A 253 6.69 -16.49 -27.08
CA LEU A 253 6.34 -16.98 -25.74
C LEU A 253 5.01 -17.74 -25.84
N ASP A 254 5.04 -18.91 -26.48
CA ASP A 254 3.97 -19.90 -26.36
C ASP A 254 4.06 -20.53 -24.95
N ASP A 255 2.98 -20.39 -24.17
CA ASP A 255 2.69 -21.13 -22.93
C ASP A 255 3.78 -21.16 -21.84
N ALA A 256 4.36 -20.01 -21.46
CA ALA A 256 5.24 -19.91 -20.29
C ALA A 256 4.72 -18.93 -19.24
N ASN A 257 4.82 -19.30 -17.97
CA ASN A 257 4.80 -18.35 -16.84
C ASN A 257 6.05 -17.47 -16.95
N ILE A 258 5.93 -16.30 -17.58
CA ILE A 258 7.07 -15.42 -17.86
C ILE A 258 7.49 -14.71 -16.56
N GLN A 259 8.58 -15.19 -15.97
CA GLN A 259 9.33 -14.45 -14.96
C GLN A 259 10.26 -13.45 -15.67
N VAL A 260 9.92 -12.15 -15.61
CA VAL A 260 10.78 -11.09 -16.16
C VAL A 260 11.70 -10.55 -15.08
N ASN A 261 13.00 -10.77 -15.25
CA ASN A 261 14.04 -10.06 -14.53
C ASN A 261 14.41 -8.83 -15.37
N LEU A 262 14.09 -7.63 -14.88
CA LEU A 262 14.42 -6.39 -15.59
C LEU A 262 15.76 -5.87 -15.11
N GLU A 263 16.76 -5.85 -16.00
CA GLU A 263 18.06 -5.22 -15.76
C GLU A 263 18.16 -3.91 -16.56
N ILE A 264 18.10 -2.77 -15.86
CA ILE A 264 18.23 -1.44 -16.50
C ILE A 264 19.68 -0.98 -16.36
N THR A 265 20.45 -0.93 -17.46
CA THR A 265 21.86 -0.52 -17.47
C THR A 265 22.01 0.91 -18.01
N TYR A 266 22.72 1.80 -17.28
CA TYR A 266 22.95 3.19 -17.69
C TYR A 266 24.45 3.52 -17.83
N PHE A 267 24.80 4.27 -18.88
CA PHE A 267 26.19 4.62 -19.24
C PHE A 267 26.50 6.13 -19.15
N ARG A 268 26.01 6.91 -18.17
CA ARG A 268 26.44 8.33 -18.01
C ARG A 268 26.51 8.84 -16.56
N LYS A 269 27.47 9.75 -16.34
CA LYS A 269 27.74 10.47 -15.07
C LYS A 269 26.54 11.36 -14.69
N THR A 270 25.98 11.16 -13.51
CA THR A 270 24.81 11.90 -13.00
C THR A 270 25.24 12.95 -11.97
N THR A 271 24.75 14.19 -12.10
CA THR A 271 24.86 15.22 -11.04
C THR A 271 23.50 15.84 -10.69
N LYS A 272 22.59 16.07 -11.65
CA LYS A 272 21.18 16.47 -11.40
C LYS A 272 20.13 15.48 -11.94
N SER A 273 20.54 14.57 -12.81
CA SER A 273 19.71 13.49 -13.36
C SER A 273 19.50 12.32 -12.39
N GLY A 274 20.38 12.17 -11.39
CA GLY A 274 20.32 11.08 -10.41
C GLY A 274 19.11 11.17 -9.47
N GLN A 275 18.78 12.36 -8.96
CA GLN A 275 17.60 12.58 -8.12
C GLN A 275 16.29 12.30 -8.87
N ARG A 276 16.18 12.70 -10.14
CA ARG A 276 14.99 12.37 -10.96
C ARG A 276 14.82 10.88 -11.18
N VAL A 277 15.92 10.16 -11.42
CA VAL A 277 15.89 8.70 -11.53
C VAL A 277 15.47 8.08 -10.19
N LEU A 278 15.99 8.58 -9.08
CA LEU A 278 15.59 8.17 -7.73
C LEU A 278 14.10 8.36 -7.48
N ASP A 279 13.56 9.54 -7.80
CA ASP A 279 12.14 9.83 -7.63
C ASP A 279 11.27 8.93 -8.53
N SER A 280 11.69 8.70 -9.78
CA SER A 280 11.01 7.78 -10.70
C SER A 280 11.04 6.33 -10.21
N LEU A 281 12.18 5.87 -9.66
CA LEU A 281 12.31 4.53 -9.10
C LEU A 281 11.49 4.39 -7.81
N ALA A 282 11.63 5.35 -6.89
CA ALA A 282 10.89 5.39 -5.64
C ALA A 282 9.38 5.45 -5.88
N CYS A 283 8.94 6.12 -6.95
CA CYS A 283 7.55 6.10 -7.38
C CYS A 283 7.17 4.73 -7.95
N SER A 284 7.90 4.22 -8.94
CA SER A 284 7.47 3.07 -9.73
C SER A 284 7.62 1.73 -8.98
N MET A 285 8.56 1.66 -8.04
CA MET A 285 8.92 0.45 -7.28
C MET A 285 8.32 0.39 -5.88
N ARG A 286 7.51 1.40 -5.49
CA ARG A 286 7.02 1.57 -4.11
C ARG A 286 6.22 0.40 -3.53
N HIS A 287 5.64 -0.41 -4.41
CA HIS A 287 4.80 -1.56 -4.08
C HIS A 287 5.44 -2.90 -4.49
N ILE A 288 6.76 -2.92 -4.75
CA ILE A 288 7.56 -4.13 -4.96
C ILE A 288 8.21 -4.52 -3.63
N ASP A 289 8.41 -5.81 -3.39
CA ASP A 289 9.13 -6.27 -2.20
C ASP A 289 10.58 -5.72 -2.19
N GLU A 290 11.11 -5.47 -1.00
CA GLU A 290 12.49 -5.00 -0.85
C GLU A 290 13.53 -6.08 -1.18
N GLU A 291 13.17 -7.35 -1.06
CA GLU A 291 14.03 -8.48 -1.46
C GLU A 291 14.17 -8.58 -2.99
N ASP A 292 13.18 -8.07 -3.73
CA ASP A 292 13.14 -8.07 -5.20
C ASP A 292 13.87 -6.88 -5.82
N ILE A 293 14.62 -6.08 -5.05
CA ILE A 293 15.25 -4.85 -5.53
C ILE A 293 16.73 -4.81 -5.18
N GLN A 294 17.57 -4.66 -6.21
CA GLN A 294 18.99 -4.41 -6.06
C GLN A 294 19.49 -3.39 -7.09
N ILE A 295 20.30 -2.43 -6.66
CA ILE A 295 20.96 -1.44 -7.53
C ILE A 295 22.47 -1.66 -7.43
N ASP A 296 23.10 -2.01 -8.55
CA ASP A 296 24.55 -2.15 -8.66
C ASP A 296 25.14 -0.81 -9.14
N LEU A 297 26.15 -0.31 -8.42
CA LEU A 297 26.83 0.95 -8.70
C LEU A 297 28.13 0.72 -9.49
N THR A 298 28.53 1.75 -10.25
CA THR A 298 29.84 1.75 -10.91
C THR A 298 30.95 1.72 -9.84
N GLY A 299 31.86 0.74 -9.91
CA GLY A 299 32.89 0.53 -8.89
C GLY A 299 32.57 -0.55 -7.84
N GLY A 300 31.46 -1.29 -7.99
CA GLY A 300 31.20 -2.53 -7.22
C GLY A 300 30.37 -2.37 -5.94
N GLY A 301 29.87 -1.16 -5.65
CA GLY A 301 28.90 -0.95 -4.57
C GLY A 301 27.51 -1.52 -4.92
N VAL A 302 26.77 -1.97 -3.91
CA VAL A 302 25.42 -2.52 -4.07
C VAL A 302 24.46 -1.86 -3.08
N ILE A 303 23.31 -1.40 -3.55
CA ILE A 303 22.21 -0.85 -2.74
C ILE A 303 21.03 -1.83 -2.81
N LYS A 304 20.51 -2.26 -1.66
CA LYS A 304 19.35 -3.16 -1.57
C LYS A 304 18.04 -2.38 -1.44
N GLY A 305 16.91 -3.01 -1.77
CA GLY A 305 15.57 -2.41 -1.69
C GLY A 305 15.24 -1.77 -0.35
N GLY A 306 15.66 -2.37 0.77
CA GLY A 306 15.42 -1.82 2.10
C GLY A 306 16.12 -0.49 2.37
N GLN A 307 17.20 -0.17 1.63
CA GLN A 307 17.91 1.11 1.72
C GLN A 307 17.26 2.23 0.87
N LEU A 308 16.29 1.85 0.02
CA LEU A 308 15.50 2.78 -0.80
C LEU A 308 14.18 3.18 -0.11
N LYS A 309 13.88 2.58 1.05
CA LYS A 309 12.64 2.79 1.80
C LYS A 309 12.96 3.23 3.23
N LEU A 310 12.67 4.48 3.56
CA LEU A 310 12.83 4.99 4.92
C LEU A 310 11.85 4.27 5.86
N LYS A 311 12.38 3.51 6.81
CA LYS A 311 11.61 2.73 7.78
C LYS A 311 12.34 2.65 9.12
N GLY A 312 11.61 2.36 10.18
CA GLY A 312 12.17 2.22 11.53
C GLY A 312 11.45 1.17 12.35
N ASN A 313 12.15 0.65 13.37
CA ASN A 313 11.56 -0.28 14.33
C ASN A 313 10.99 0.49 15.53
N LEU A 314 9.74 0.20 15.87
CA LEU A 314 9.00 0.76 17.00
C LEU A 314 8.73 -0.36 18.01
N SER A 315 9.01 -0.12 19.28
CA SER A 315 8.51 -0.98 20.36
C SER A 315 7.12 -0.49 20.76
N VAL A 316 6.09 -1.32 20.56
CA VAL A 316 4.69 -0.94 20.74
C VAL A 316 4.04 -1.81 21.80
N GLN A 317 3.29 -1.17 22.71
CA GLN A 317 2.54 -1.87 23.75
C GLN A 317 1.28 -2.50 23.16
N TYR A 318 0.97 -3.70 23.66
CA TYR A 318 -0.23 -4.46 23.34
C TYR A 318 -1.05 -4.69 24.60
N ASN A 319 -2.37 -4.54 24.47
CA ASN A 319 -3.36 -4.83 25.49
C ASN A 319 -4.30 -5.91 24.95
N ASN A 320 -4.25 -7.12 25.53
CA ASN A 320 -5.09 -8.26 25.10
C ASN A 320 -5.02 -8.55 23.58
N GLY A 321 -3.83 -8.44 22.99
CA GLY A 321 -3.62 -8.74 21.56
C GLY A 321 -3.92 -7.58 20.60
N LEU A 322 -4.48 -6.47 21.08
CA LEU A 322 -4.64 -5.23 20.32
C LEU A 322 -3.53 -4.23 20.65
N ILE A 323 -3.20 -3.37 19.70
CA ILE A 323 -2.22 -2.30 19.91
C ILE A 323 -2.79 -1.26 20.88
N ASP A 324 -1.96 -0.78 21.80
CA ASP A 324 -2.24 0.46 22.52
C ASP A 324 -2.01 1.65 21.58
N GLU A 325 -3.10 2.20 21.05
CA GLU A 325 -3.06 3.29 20.07
C GLU A 325 -2.36 4.55 20.62
N ASN A 326 -2.60 4.90 21.89
CA ASN A 326 -2.00 6.08 22.50
C ASN A 326 -0.48 5.93 22.57
N HIS A 327 -0.01 4.75 22.99
CA HIS A 327 1.42 4.45 22.99
C HIS A 327 2.00 4.42 21.58
N LEU A 328 1.27 3.85 20.61
CA LEU A 328 1.70 3.82 19.22
C LEU A 328 1.87 5.23 18.65
N TYR A 329 0.88 6.11 18.81
CA TYR A 329 0.91 7.47 18.28
C TYR A 329 2.05 8.28 18.89
N LEU A 330 2.29 8.15 20.20
CA LEU A 330 3.44 8.75 20.87
C LEU A 330 4.77 8.28 20.27
N VAL A 331 4.93 6.98 20.04
CA VAL A 331 6.17 6.39 19.51
C VAL A 331 6.37 6.75 18.03
N MET A 332 5.30 6.77 17.22
CA MET A 332 5.35 7.24 15.83
C MET A 332 5.72 8.72 15.75
N HIS A 333 5.13 9.57 16.59
CA HIS A 333 5.47 10.98 16.68
C HIS A 333 6.95 11.19 17.05
N LYS A 334 7.47 10.48 18.07
CA LYS A 334 8.89 10.51 18.44
C LYS A 334 9.79 10.05 17.29
N TRP A 335 9.37 9.02 16.57
CA TRP A 335 10.10 8.53 15.41
C TRP A 335 10.17 9.60 14.31
N LEU A 336 9.05 10.22 13.92
CA LEU A 336 9.05 11.30 12.91
C LEU A 336 9.98 12.44 13.30
N LEU A 337 9.92 12.90 14.56
CA LEU A 337 10.79 13.95 15.07
C LEU A 337 12.27 13.58 15.01
N SER A 338 12.62 12.31 15.25
CA SER A 338 14.01 11.86 15.10
C SER A 338 14.46 11.97 13.64
N GLN A 339 13.62 11.57 12.68
CA GLN A 339 13.95 11.64 11.26
C GLN A 339 14.11 13.09 10.77
N VAL A 340 13.32 14.03 11.29
CA VAL A 340 13.51 15.47 11.01
C VAL A 340 14.82 15.98 11.59
N LYS A 341 15.16 15.61 12.83
CA LYS A 341 16.42 16.00 13.48
C LYS A 341 17.64 15.44 12.75
N ASP A 342 17.53 14.23 12.22
CA ASP A 342 18.59 13.55 11.48
C ASP A 342 18.73 14.08 10.03
N GLY A 343 17.82 14.97 9.60
CA GLY A 343 17.79 15.52 8.25
C GLY A 343 17.24 14.56 7.20
N GLU A 344 16.65 13.43 7.61
CA GLU A 344 16.00 12.46 6.73
C GLU A 344 14.65 12.97 6.19
N ILE A 345 14.02 13.92 6.90
CA ILE A 345 12.76 14.56 6.51
C ILE A 345 12.90 16.07 6.66
N GLU A 346 12.42 16.83 5.68
CA GLU A 346 12.38 18.30 5.67
C GLU A 346 11.03 18.87 6.11
#